data_AF-A0A091CVE5-F1
#
_entry.id   AF-A0A091CVE5-F1
#
_cell.length_a   1.000
_cell.length_b   1.000
_cell.length_c   1.000
_cell.angle_alpha   90.00
_cell.angle_beta   90.00
_cell.angle_gamma   90.00
#
_symmetry.space_group_name_H-M   'P 1'
#
loop_
_entity.id
_entity.type
_entity.pdbx_description
1 polymer ?
#
loop_
_entity_poly.entity_id
_entity_poly.type
_entity_poly.pdbx_seq_one_letter_code
_entity_poly.pdbx_strand_id
1 'polypeptide(L)'
;MSDPEFCHCWRNFVNYPPGQEARWPRFPPVWTMLYTLELCCVLLNLPPCLKISRRCHNQLAFFQLNLQNCHYRAIPPAVLFAVGLIHPFVAWA
;
A
#
# COMPACT_ATOMS: atom_id res chain seq x y z
N MET A 1 4.59 4.26 4.19
CA MET A 1 4.29 5.69 4.07
C MET A 1 2.79 5.86 3.88
N SER A 2 2.15 6.55 4.80
CA SER A 2 0.73 6.90 4.87
C SER A 2 0.57 8.42 4.72
N ASP A 3 -0.67 8.89 4.57
CA ASP A 3 -1.00 10.32 4.40
C ASP A 3 -0.37 11.23 5.48
N PRO A 4 -0.41 10.91 6.79
CA PRO A 4 0.31 11.65 7.82
C PRO A 4 1.81 11.78 7.55
N GLU A 5 2.47 10.72 7.07
CA GLU A 5 3.90 10.73 6.79
C GLU A 5 4.22 11.56 5.54
N PHE A 6 3.39 11.49 4.50
CA PHE A 6 3.53 12.38 3.34
C PHE A 6 3.31 13.85 3.69
N CYS A 7 2.29 14.15 4.50
CA CYS A 7 2.04 15.49 5.02
C CYS A 7 3.22 16.00 5.85
N HIS A 8 3.77 15.16 6.73
CA HIS A 8 4.96 15.49 7.51
C HIS A 8 6.16 15.79 6.60
N CYS A 9 6.41 14.95 5.59
CA CYS A 9 7.51 15.17 4.66
C CYS A 9 7.33 16.45 3.84
N TRP A 10 6.10 16.75 3.39
CA TRP A 10 5.78 17.99 2.69
C TRP A 10 6.15 19.22 3.52
N ARG A 11 5.72 19.26 4.78
CA ARG A 11 5.93 20.42 5.65
C ARG A 11 7.38 20.64 6.04
N ASN A 12 8.17 19.57 6.15
CA ASN A 12 9.52 19.65 6.72
C ASN A 12 10.64 19.63 5.67
N PHE A 13 10.44 19.01 4.51
CA PHE A 13 11.52 18.79 3.53
C PHE A 13 11.24 19.35 2.14
N VAL A 14 9.98 19.61 1.78
CA VAL A 14 9.64 20.12 0.45
C VAL A 14 9.71 21.65 0.44
N ASN A 15 10.40 22.20 -0.56
CA ASN A 15 10.40 23.64 -0.82
C ASN A 15 9.11 24.04 -1.57
N TYR A 16 7.99 24.08 -0.85
CA TYR A 16 6.68 24.44 -1.41
C TYR A 16 6.50 25.96 -1.52
N PRO A 17 5.67 26.45 -2.47
CA PRO A 17 5.41 27.88 -2.61
C PRO A 17 4.74 28.49 -1.37
N PRO A 18 4.92 29.80 -1.12
CA PRO A 18 4.22 30.51 -0.04
C PRO A 18 2.70 30.27 -0.08
N GLY A 19 2.10 29.98 1.08
CA GLY A 19 0.67 29.69 1.18
C GLY A 19 0.25 28.24 0.85
N GLN A 20 1.20 27.35 0.53
CA GLN A 20 0.92 25.92 0.26
C GLN A 20 1.30 24.97 1.40
N GLU A 21 1.50 25.46 2.62
CA GLU A 21 1.92 24.63 3.77
C GLU A 21 0.96 23.45 4.03
N ALA A 22 -0.35 23.68 3.95
CA ALA A 22 -1.37 22.64 4.13
C ALA A 22 -1.76 21.92 2.84
N ARG A 23 -1.24 22.34 1.67
CA ARG A 23 -1.65 21.86 0.35
C ARG A 23 -0.68 20.83 -0.21
N TRP A 24 -0.46 19.76 0.56
CA TRP A 24 0.33 18.64 0.07
C TRP A 24 -0.45 17.80 -0.96
N PRO A 25 0.21 17.22 -1.98
CA PRO A 25 -0.46 16.43 -3.00
C PRO A 25 -1.05 15.14 -2.40
N ARG A 26 -2.36 14.94 -2.54
CA ARG A 26 -3.01 13.69 -2.11
C ARG A 26 -2.81 12.61 -3.15
N PHE A 27 -2.10 11.55 -2.77
CA PHE A 27 -1.87 10.40 -3.64
C PHE A 27 -2.94 9.33 -3.43
N PRO A 28 -3.31 8.56 -4.47
CA PRO A 28 -4.21 7.42 -4.29
C PRO A 28 -3.62 6.41 -3.28
N PRO A 29 -4.38 6.01 -2.25
CA PRO A 29 -3.86 5.15 -1.19
C PRO A 29 -3.63 3.70 -1.64
N VAL A 30 -4.14 3.33 -2.82
CA VAL A 30 -4.08 1.96 -3.35
C VAL A 30 -2.65 1.42 -3.35
N TRP A 31 -1.68 2.20 -3.83
CA TRP A 31 -0.29 1.75 -3.90
C TRP A 31 0.34 1.61 -2.52
N THR A 32 0.14 2.58 -1.63
CA THR A 32 0.70 2.53 -0.28
C THR A 32 0.13 1.36 0.52
N MET A 33 -1.15 1.05 0.35
CA MET A 33 -1.79 -0.13 0.92
C MET A 33 -1.22 -1.44 0.36
N LEU A 34 -1.06 -1.54 -0.97
CA LEU A 34 -0.47 -2.73 -1.61
C LEU A 34 0.99 -2.96 -1.18
N TYR A 35 1.79 -1.89 -1.06
CA TYR A 35 3.15 -2.01 -0.52
C TYR A 35 3.15 -2.36 0.97
N THR A 36 2.17 -1.89 1.73
CA THR A 36 2.02 -2.27 3.15
C THR A 36 1.71 -3.76 3.27
N LEU A 37 0.84 -4.29 2.42
CA LEU A 37 0.51 -5.71 2.36
C LEU A 37 1.75 -6.57 2.02
N GLU A 38 2.49 -6.19 0.98
CA GLU A 38 3.71 -6.91 0.61
C GLU A 38 4.79 -6.81 1.70
N LEU A 39 4.91 -5.66 2.36
CA LEU A 39 5.80 -5.49 3.51
C LEU A 39 5.41 -6.42 4.66
N CYS A 40 4.11 -6.59 4.95
CA CYS A 40 3.64 -7.57 5.92
C CYS A 40 4.05 -8.99 5.52
N CYS A 41 3.95 -9.36 4.24
CA CYS A 41 4.42 -10.67 3.77
C CYS A 41 5.92 -10.87 4.04
N VAL A 42 6.74 -9.85 3.75
CA VAL A 42 8.20 -9.90 4.01
C VAL A 42 8.48 -10.07 5.51
N LEU A 43 7.84 -9.27 6.37
CA LEU A 43 8.06 -9.32 7.82
C LEU A 43 7.61 -10.64 8.45
N LEU A 44 6.58 -11.27 7.89
CA LEU A 44 6.05 -12.56 8.34
C LEU A 44 6.70 -13.77 7.65
N ASN A 45 7.72 -13.55 6.83
CA ASN A 45 8.37 -14.59 6.01
C ASN A 45 7.39 -15.41 5.15
N LEU A 46 6.34 -14.75 4.64
CA LEU A 46 5.36 -15.32 3.73
C LEU A 46 5.86 -15.25 2.28
N PRO A 47 5.34 -16.10 1.38
CA PRO A 47 5.58 -15.92 -0.05
C PRO A 47 5.12 -14.54 -0.54
N PRO A 48 5.70 -14.01 -1.63
CA PRO A 48 5.31 -12.71 -2.17
C PRO A 48 3.86 -12.75 -2.66
N CYS A 49 3.07 -11.76 -2.24
CA CYS A 49 1.68 -11.64 -2.65
C CYS A 49 1.52 -10.68 -3.83
N LEU A 50 2.48 -9.78 -4.05
CA LEU A 50 2.44 -8.77 -5.09
C LEU A 50 3.53 -9.00 -6.15
N LYS A 51 3.14 -9.04 -7.42
CA LYS A 51 4.05 -9.11 -8.56
C LYS A 51 3.84 -7.89 -9.44
N ILE A 52 4.91 -7.12 -9.62
CA ILE A 52 4.93 -5.93 -10.47
C ILE A 52 6.00 -6.12 -11.54
N SER A 53 5.63 -5.94 -12.80
CA SER A 53 6.58 -5.78 -13.90
C SER A 53 6.37 -4.44 -14.59
N ARG A 54 7.48 -3.77 -14.91
CA ARG A 54 7.49 -2.47 -15.57
C ARG A 54 8.17 -2.62 -16.92
N ARG A 55 7.58 -2.02 -17.97
CA ARG A 55 8.16 -2.03 -19.33
C ARG A 55 9.11 -0.86 -19.53
N CYS A 56 8.75 0.31 -19.01
CA CYS A 56 9.57 1.51 -18.98
C CYS A 56 9.27 2.30 -17.69
N HIS A 57 9.95 3.42 -17.47
CA HIS A 57 10.01 4.13 -16.19
C HIS A 57 8.65 4.36 -15.52
N ASN A 58 7.63 4.78 -16.29
CA ASN A 58 6.30 5.10 -15.77
C ASN A 58 5.19 4.16 -16.30
N GLN A 59 5.53 3.10 -17.04
CA GLN A 59 4.55 2.18 -17.61
C GLN A 59 4.60 0.82 -16.92
N LEU A 60 3.57 0.56 -16.12
CA LEU A 60 3.28 -0.76 -15.58
C LEU A 60 2.92 -1.70 -16.74
N ALA A 61 3.70 -2.76 -16.90
CA ALA A 61 3.46 -3.80 -17.89
C ALA A 61 2.51 -4.86 -17.34
N PHE A 62 2.70 -5.18 -16.06
CA PHE A 62 1.96 -6.24 -15.38
C PHE A 62 1.84 -5.93 -13.90
N PHE A 63 0.66 -6.20 -13.37
CA PHE A 63 0.34 -6.11 -11.97
C PHE A 63 -0.49 -7.33 -11.61
N GLN A 64 -0.05 -8.09 -10.62
CA GLN A 64 -0.78 -9.23 -10.10
C GLN A 64 -0.70 -9.28 -8.60
N LEU A 65 -1.83 -9.53 -7.99
CA LEU A 65 -1.98 -9.82 -6.58
C LEU A 65 -2.41 -11.27 -6.43
N ASN A 66 -1.67 -12.06 -5.65
CA ASN A 66 -1.91 -13.48 -5.40
C ASN A 66 -1.94 -13.77 -3.90
N LEU A 67 -3.14 -13.75 -3.32
CA LEU A 67 -3.37 -14.14 -1.95
C LEU A 67 -3.72 -15.63 -1.86
N GLN A 68 -2.81 -16.39 -1.26
CA GLN A 68 -2.98 -17.80 -0.89
C GLN A 68 -3.50 -17.95 0.55
N ASN A 69 -3.95 -19.15 0.92
CA ASN A 69 -4.45 -19.47 2.27
C ASN A 69 -3.49 -19.10 3.41
N CYS A 70 -2.17 -19.17 3.20
CA CYS A 70 -1.19 -18.74 4.20
C CYS A 70 -1.30 -17.25 4.54
N HIS A 71 -1.60 -16.41 3.54
CA HIS A 71 -1.74 -14.96 3.73
C HIS A 71 -2.99 -14.62 4.53
N TYR A 72 -4.14 -15.23 4.20
CA TYR A 72 -5.38 -15.01 4.95
C TYR A 72 -5.30 -15.44 6.42
N ARG A 73 -4.46 -16.43 6.72
CA ARG A 73 -4.25 -16.92 8.09
C ARG A 73 -3.26 -16.09 8.89
N ALA A 74 -2.21 -15.59 8.25
CA ALA A 74 -1.09 -14.96 8.95
C ALA A 74 -1.12 -13.43 8.93
N ILE A 75 -1.68 -12.81 7.88
CA ILE A 75 -1.73 -11.36 7.75
C ILE A 75 -2.87 -10.82 8.64
N PRO A 76 -2.63 -9.75 9.42
CA PRO A 76 -3.67 -9.14 10.23
C PRO A 76 -4.89 -8.73 9.39
N PRO A 77 -6.13 -9.07 9.82
CA PRO A 77 -7.35 -8.77 9.05
C PRO A 77 -7.49 -7.28 8.70
N ALA A 78 -7.09 -6.38 9.60
CA ALA A 78 -7.13 -4.94 9.35
C ALA A 78 -6.33 -4.50 8.12
N VAL A 79 -5.19 -5.16 7.85
CA VAL A 79 -4.36 -4.89 6.66
C VAL A 79 -5.07 -5.38 5.41
N LEU A 80 -5.64 -6.58 5.45
CA LEU A 80 -6.36 -7.15 4.30
C LEU A 80 -7.63 -6.35 3.97
N PHE A 81 -8.31 -5.82 5.00
CA PHE A 81 -9.44 -4.90 4.85
C PHE A 81 -9.04 -3.56 4.25
N ALA A 82 -7.94 -2.96 4.73
CA ALA A 82 -7.47 -1.67 4.25
C ALA A 82 -7.20 -1.68 2.74
N VAL A 83 -6.69 -2.79 2.19
CA VAL A 83 -6.38 -2.91 0.76
C VAL A 83 -7.65 -3.16 -0.09
N GLY A 84 -8.83 -3.29 0.52
CA GLY A 84 -10.11 -3.53 -0.16
C GLY A 84 -10.22 -4.93 -0.78
N LEU A 85 -9.39 -5.88 -0.34
CA LEU A 85 -9.27 -7.22 -0.92
C LEU A 85 -10.13 -8.28 -0.24
N ILE A 86 -10.78 -7.93 0.87
CA ILE A 86 -11.72 -8.79 1.56
C ILE A 86 -13.09 -8.11 1.59
N HIS A 87 -14.11 -8.78 1.03
CA HIS A 87 -15.49 -8.46 1.32
C HIS A 87 -15.78 -8.85 2.77
N PRO A 88 -16.46 -8.01 3.59
CA PRO A 88 -16.60 -8.16 5.06
C PRO A 88 -17.12 -9.50 5.59
N PHE A 89 -17.53 -10.44 4.73
CA PHE A 89 -18.02 -11.76 5.11
C PHE A 89 -16.98 -12.89 5.11
N VAL A 90 -15.76 -12.70 4.57
CA VAL A 90 -14.75 -13.78 4.49
C VAL A 90 -13.75 -13.78 5.65
N ALA A 91 -13.64 -12.69 6.42
CA ALA A 91 -12.68 -12.59 7.54
C ALA A 91 -13.19 -13.08 8.91
N TRP A 92 -14.40 -13.65 8.99
CA TRP A 92 -15.06 -14.02 10.26
C TRP A 92 -15.56 -15.48 10.28
N ALA A 93 -14.82 -16.41 9.68
CA ALA A 93 -15.10 -17.84 9.75
C ALA A 93 -13.87 -18.63 10.24
#